data_AF-A0A6A3WZM7-F1
#
_entry.id   AF-A0A6A3WZM7-F1
#
_cell.length_a   1.000
_cell.length_b   1.000
_cell.length_c   1.000
_cell.angle_alpha   90.00
_cell.angle_beta   90.00
_cell.angle_gamma   90.00
#
_symmetry.space_group_name_H-M   'P 1'
#
loop_
_entity.id
_entity.type
_entity.pdbx_description
1 polymer ?
#
loop_
_entity_poly.entity_id
_entity_poly.type
_entity_poly.pdbx_seq_one_letter_code
_entity_poly.pdbx_strand_id
1 'polypeptide(L)'
;MVRLLLEQGAEFSKRDLDGRTALDYAEKSGDAAIATPIAGHQRSLQLKLFHAAKQGDVEQLRAALKKVKNVDIRDDRGNPLLLLAAAEGHSEAVQVLLDSNVDVNARREDGRTALMLAAEQGNRNIARVLLRSGAEVNTLDLNGASPMLLAVRERHEEMVLLLRSSGVDIDAASEEGKTPLIQTIIHNDVNSTRMLLGHEQVWMFPTRREQHHCCRLLHLETTRW
;
A
#
# COMPACT_ATOMS: atom_id res chain seq x y z
N MET A 1 -33.79 -15.51 20.18
CA MET A 1 -32.47 -15.34 20.83
C MET A 1 -31.43 -14.75 19.86
N VAL A 2 -31.03 -15.45 18.79
CA VAL A 2 -29.97 -15.01 17.86
C VAL A 2 -30.19 -13.62 17.26
N ARG A 3 -31.42 -13.30 16.80
CA ARG A 3 -31.74 -11.95 16.28
C ARG A 3 -31.53 -10.84 17.31
N LEU A 4 -31.91 -11.11 18.57
CA LEU A 4 -31.77 -10.16 19.66
C LEU A 4 -30.28 -9.95 20.01
N LEU A 5 -29.46 -11.01 19.94
CA LEU A 5 -28.00 -10.89 20.08
C LEU A 5 -27.36 -10.08 18.94
N LEU A 6 -27.83 -10.24 17.70
CA LEU A 6 -27.38 -9.44 16.55
C LEU A 6 -27.74 -7.95 16.74
N GLU A 7 -28.94 -7.65 17.22
CA GLU A 7 -29.39 -6.28 17.53
C GLU A 7 -28.61 -5.64 18.69
N GLN A 8 -28.22 -6.44 19.69
CA GLN A 8 -27.41 -6.00 20.83
C GLN A 8 -25.89 -5.92 20.50
N GLY A 9 -25.50 -6.15 19.25
CA GLY A 9 -24.12 -6.01 18.79
C GLY A 9 -23.18 -7.16 19.19
N ALA A 10 -23.72 -8.37 19.37
CA ALA A 10 -22.89 -9.55 19.62
C ALA A 10 -21.98 -9.87 18.41
N GLU A 11 -20.71 -10.16 18.70
CA GLU A 11 -19.68 -10.43 17.68
C GLU A 11 -19.65 -11.91 17.30
N PHE A 12 -20.23 -12.26 16.15
CA PHE A 12 -20.23 -13.63 15.63
C PHE A 12 -19.02 -13.95 14.72
N SER A 13 -18.17 -12.96 14.42
CA SER A 13 -17.02 -13.09 13.52
C SER A 13 -15.70 -13.43 14.23
N LYS A 14 -15.68 -13.48 15.57
CA LYS A 14 -14.49 -13.88 16.33
C LYS A 14 -14.14 -15.33 16.00
N ARG A 15 -12.84 -15.57 15.77
CA ARG A 15 -12.28 -16.90 15.56
C ARG A 15 -11.76 -17.46 16.88
N ASP A 16 -11.99 -18.74 17.12
CA ASP A 16 -11.33 -19.49 18.20
C ASP A 16 -9.89 -19.87 17.82
N LEU A 17 -9.24 -20.67 18.68
CA LEU A 17 -7.87 -21.18 18.45
C LEU A 17 -7.76 -22.07 17.21
N ASP A 18 -8.87 -22.65 16.74
CA ASP A 18 -8.95 -23.46 15.52
C ASP A 18 -9.32 -22.63 14.29
N GLY A 19 -9.44 -21.30 14.42
CA GLY A 19 -9.83 -20.40 13.35
C GLY A 19 -11.34 -20.37 13.05
N ARG A 20 -12.18 -21.04 13.86
CA ARG A 20 -13.62 -21.18 13.61
C ARG A 20 -14.43 -20.05 14.25
N THR A 21 -15.44 -19.60 13.54
CA THR A 21 -16.40 -18.57 13.91
C THR A 21 -17.68 -19.17 14.48
N ALA A 22 -18.51 -18.33 15.11
CA ALA A 22 -19.84 -18.77 15.57
C ALA A 22 -20.74 -19.28 14.43
N LEU A 23 -20.51 -18.80 13.20
CA LEU A 23 -21.18 -19.32 12.01
C LEU A 23 -20.73 -20.74 11.69
N ASP A 24 -19.43 -21.03 11.75
CA ASP A 24 -18.88 -22.37 11.47
C ASP A 24 -19.47 -23.43 12.43
N TYR A 25 -19.66 -23.04 13.70
CA TYR A 25 -20.31 -23.90 14.70
C TYR A 25 -21.80 -24.11 14.40
N ALA A 26 -22.52 -23.07 13.98
CA ALA A 26 -23.93 -23.14 13.63
C ALA A 26 -24.19 -23.95 12.35
N GLU A 27 -23.29 -23.86 11.36
CA GLU A 27 -23.35 -24.69 10.15
C GLU A 27 -23.05 -26.15 10.45
N LYS A 28 -22.03 -26.42 11.29
CA LYS A 28 -21.66 -27.78 11.70
C LYS A 28 -22.75 -28.47 12.54
N SER A 29 -23.52 -27.71 13.32
CA SER A 29 -24.65 -28.25 14.07
C SER A 29 -25.89 -28.51 13.21
N GLY A 30 -25.91 -28.04 11.95
CA GLY A 30 -27.04 -28.17 11.04
C GLY A 30 -28.25 -27.30 11.41
N ASP A 31 -28.09 -26.33 12.31
CA ASP A 31 -29.21 -25.55 12.83
C ASP A 31 -29.45 -24.31 11.96
N ALA A 32 -30.20 -24.51 10.89
CA ALA A 32 -30.50 -23.47 9.91
C ALA A 32 -31.19 -22.24 10.53
N ALA A 33 -31.90 -22.38 11.65
CA ALA A 33 -32.56 -21.27 12.35
C ALA A 33 -31.55 -20.31 13.03
N ILE A 34 -30.33 -20.78 13.30
CA ILE A 34 -29.23 -20.02 13.89
C ILE A 34 -28.24 -19.58 12.80
N ALA A 35 -27.91 -20.47 11.85
CA ALA A 35 -26.93 -20.20 10.81
C ALA A 35 -27.43 -19.13 9.81
N THR A 36 -28.68 -19.23 9.34
CA THR A 36 -29.17 -18.30 8.29
C THR A 36 -29.25 -16.83 8.73
N PRO A 37 -29.70 -16.46 9.95
CA PRO A 37 -29.70 -15.07 10.38
C PRO A 37 -28.30 -14.52 10.63
N ILE A 38 -27.37 -15.34 11.16
CA ILE A 38 -25.98 -14.94 11.40
C ILE A 38 -25.29 -14.67 10.06
N ALA A 39 -25.38 -15.63 9.12
CA ALA A 39 -24.81 -15.50 7.77
C ALA A 39 -25.40 -14.30 7.02
N GLY A 40 -26.72 -14.13 7.04
CA GLY A 40 -27.40 -13.01 6.37
C GLY A 40 -27.00 -11.65 6.94
N HIS A 41 -26.92 -11.53 8.27
CA HIS A 41 -26.53 -10.28 8.92
C HIS A 41 -25.06 -9.94 8.66
N GLN A 42 -24.14 -10.91 8.83
CA GLN A 42 -22.71 -10.73 8.57
C GLN A 42 -22.45 -10.35 7.10
N ARG A 43 -23.07 -11.07 6.16
CA ARG A 43 -22.94 -10.78 4.72
C ARG A 43 -23.46 -9.39 4.38
N SER A 44 -24.58 -8.97 4.98
CA SER A 44 -25.13 -7.63 4.74
C SER A 44 -24.24 -6.51 5.28
N LEU A 45 -23.60 -6.71 6.45
CA LEU A 45 -22.69 -5.74 7.05
C LEU A 45 -21.37 -5.65 6.28
N GLN A 46 -20.79 -6.79 5.91
CA GLN A 46 -19.59 -6.83 5.08
C GLN A 46 -19.85 -6.15 3.74
N LEU A 47 -20.95 -6.49 3.05
CA LEU A 47 -21.27 -5.87 1.76
C LEU A 47 -21.41 -4.34 1.88
N LYS A 48 -22.02 -3.83 2.95
CA LYS A 48 -22.13 -2.39 3.21
C LYS A 48 -20.77 -1.74 3.46
N LEU A 49 -19.89 -2.38 4.24
CA LEU A 49 -18.52 -1.90 4.48
C LEU A 49 -17.72 -1.82 3.18
N PHE A 50 -17.75 -2.88 2.38
CA PHE A 50 -17.05 -2.92 1.08
C PHE A 50 -17.58 -1.88 0.11
N HIS A 51 -18.91 -1.72 0.03
CA HIS A 51 -19.50 -0.71 -0.83
C HIS A 51 -19.13 0.72 -0.37
N ALA A 52 -19.19 0.99 0.93
CA ALA A 52 -18.81 2.30 1.48
C ALA A 52 -17.32 2.62 1.23
N ALA A 53 -16.42 1.66 1.47
CA ALA A 53 -14.99 1.84 1.21
C ALA A 53 -14.70 2.05 -0.29
N LYS A 54 -15.39 1.33 -1.17
CA LYS A 54 -15.24 1.47 -2.63
C LYS A 54 -15.75 2.82 -3.15
N GLN A 55 -16.83 3.34 -2.58
CA GLN A 55 -17.40 4.64 -2.96
C GLN A 55 -16.73 5.82 -2.24
N GLY A 56 -15.89 5.56 -1.23
CA GLY A 56 -15.33 6.60 -0.38
C GLY A 56 -16.36 7.26 0.54
N ASP A 57 -17.49 6.59 0.83
CA ASP A 57 -18.51 7.08 1.77
C ASP A 57 -18.02 6.90 3.20
N VAL A 58 -17.30 7.90 3.69
CA VAL A 58 -16.66 7.90 5.01
C VAL A 58 -17.67 7.80 6.14
N GLU A 59 -18.85 8.42 6.01
CA GLU A 59 -19.87 8.41 7.06
C GLU A 59 -20.47 7.01 7.23
N GLN A 60 -20.83 6.37 6.11
CA GLN A 60 -21.30 4.98 6.15
C GLN A 60 -20.19 4.03 6.62
N LEU A 61 -18.95 4.27 6.20
CA LEU A 61 -17.80 3.48 6.61
C LEU A 61 -17.58 3.56 8.13
N ARG A 62 -17.55 4.78 8.71
CA ARG A 62 -17.44 5.00 10.16
C ARG A 62 -18.60 4.37 10.93
N ALA A 63 -19.84 4.55 10.44
CA ALA A 63 -21.03 3.99 11.07
C ALA A 63 -21.01 2.46 11.09
N ALA A 64 -20.52 1.83 10.02
CA ALA A 64 -20.41 0.39 9.91
C ALA A 64 -19.23 -0.17 10.72
N LEU A 65 -18.07 0.50 10.74
CA LEU A 65 -16.90 0.10 11.53
C LEU A 65 -17.16 0.17 13.04
N LYS A 66 -17.97 1.12 13.52
CA LYS A 66 -18.42 1.13 14.94
C LYS A 66 -19.14 -0.16 15.37
N LYS A 67 -19.76 -0.87 14.43
CA LYS A 67 -20.50 -2.13 14.68
C LYS A 67 -19.62 -3.37 14.50
N VAL A 68 -18.45 -3.23 13.87
CA VAL A 68 -17.56 -4.33 13.53
C VAL A 68 -16.25 -4.15 14.29
N LYS A 69 -16.02 -4.96 15.33
CA LYS A 69 -14.74 -4.96 16.06
C LYS A 69 -13.67 -5.87 15.44
N ASN A 70 -13.94 -6.49 14.29
CA ASN A 70 -12.97 -7.31 13.58
C ASN A 70 -12.20 -6.47 12.56
N VAL A 71 -10.88 -6.51 12.65
CA VAL A 71 -9.95 -5.65 11.91
C VAL A 71 -9.39 -6.30 10.64
N ASP A 72 -9.51 -7.61 10.48
CA ASP A 72 -9.12 -8.32 9.26
C ASP A 72 -10.34 -8.52 8.34
N ILE A 73 -10.76 -7.44 7.68
CA ILE A 73 -11.93 -7.43 6.80
C ILE A 73 -11.47 -7.67 5.36
N ARG A 74 -11.91 -8.79 4.77
CA ARG A 74 -11.55 -9.21 3.40
C ARG A 74 -12.80 -9.45 2.54
N ASP A 75 -12.69 -9.16 1.24
CA ASP A 75 -13.77 -9.41 0.28
C ASP A 75 -13.86 -10.90 -0.10
N ASP A 76 -14.82 -11.24 -0.96
CA ASP A 76 -15.02 -12.62 -1.44
C ASP A 76 -13.80 -13.17 -2.24
N ARG A 77 -12.84 -12.31 -2.60
CA ARG A 77 -11.59 -12.65 -3.30
C ARG A 77 -10.38 -12.58 -2.36
N GLY A 78 -10.59 -12.46 -1.06
CA GLY A 78 -9.53 -12.39 -0.06
C GLY A 78 -8.81 -11.04 0.01
N ASN A 79 -9.26 -10.01 -0.72
CA ASN A 79 -8.63 -8.69 -0.72
C ASN A 79 -8.94 -7.94 0.58
N PRO A 80 -7.92 -7.43 1.29
CA PRO A 80 -8.13 -6.56 2.43
C PRO A 80 -8.92 -5.29 2.04
N LEU A 81 -9.85 -4.87 2.90
CA LEU A 81 -10.66 -3.67 2.72
C LEU A 81 -9.79 -2.40 2.51
N LEU A 82 -8.65 -2.32 3.22
CA LEU A 82 -7.67 -1.24 3.08
C LEU A 82 -7.15 -1.10 1.64
N LEU A 83 -6.87 -2.23 0.97
CA LEU A 83 -6.35 -2.23 -0.40
C LEU A 83 -7.38 -1.74 -1.39
N LEU A 84 -8.67 -2.03 -1.17
CA LEU A 84 -9.75 -1.54 -2.02
C LEU A 84 -9.90 -0.02 -1.89
N ALA A 85 -9.93 0.52 -0.66
CA ALA A 85 -9.98 1.96 -0.45
C ALA A 85 -8.76 2.68 -1.05
N ALA A 86 -7.57 2.07 -0.94
CA ALA A 86 -6.35 2.60 -1.55
C ALA A 86 -6.39 2.55 -3.09
N ALA A 87 -6.88 1.45 -3.67
CA ALA A 87 -7.01 1.27 -5.12
C ALA A 87 -8.00 2.25 -5.76
N GLU A 88 -9.04 2.65 -5.03
CA GLU A 88 -10.05 3.60 -5.52
C GLU A 88 -9.66 5.07 -5.23
N GLY A 89 -8.51 5.32 -4.58
CA GLY A 89 -8.00 6.67 -4.33
C GLY A 89 -8.61 7.40 -3.12
N HIS A 90 -9.39 6.70 -2.28
CA HIS A 90 -10.14 7.31 -1.17
C HIS A 90 -9.28 7.51 0.07
N SER A 91 -8.49 8.59 0.07
CA SER A 91 -7.54 8.90 1.15
C SER A 91 -8.17 9.00 2.54
N GLU A 92 -9.37 9.58 2.64
CA GLU A 92 -10.06 9.69 3.93
C GLU A 92 -10.60 8.33 4.40
N ALA A 93 -11.13 7.50 3.49
CA ALA A 93 -11.52 6.14 3.82
C ALA A 93 -10.34 5.30 4.30
N VAL A 94 -9.17 5.45 3.67
CA VAL A 94 -7.91 4.82 4.12
C VAL A 94 -7.56 5.26 5.54
N GLN A 95 -7.64 6.56 5.85
CA GLN A 95 -7.38 7.06 7.21
C GLN A 95 -8.35 6.43 8.23
N VAL A 96 -9.65 6.41 7.93
CA VAL A 96 -10.66 5.81 8.82
C VAL A 96 -10.42 4.33 9.08
N LEU A 97 -10.00 3.58 8.05
CA LEU A 97 -9.68 2.18 8.20
C LEU A 97 -8.45 1.99 9.11
N LEU A 98 -7.40 2.78 8.94
CA LEU A 98 -6.19 2.72 9.77
C LEU A 98 -6.47 3.13 11.21
N ASP A 99 -7.31 4.13 11.44
CA ASP A 99 -7.79 4.53 12.78
C ASP A 99 -8.57 3.39 13.46
N SER A 100 -9.11 2.47 12.67
CA SER A 100 -9.82 1.29 13.17
C SER A 100 -8.88 0.11 13.45
N ASN A 101 -7.56 0.30 13.37
CA ASN A 101 -6.53 -0.68 13.71
C ASN A 101 -6.44 -1.90 12.76
N VAL A 102 -6.80 -1.71 11.49
CA VAL A 102 -6.55 -2.69 10.42
C VAL A 102 -5.04 -2.85 10.20
N ASP A 103 -4.62 -4.03 9.73
CA ASP A 103 -3.23 -4.25 9.35
C ASP A 103 -2.85 -3.41 8.13
N VAL A 104 -1.96 -2.42 8.34
CA VAL A 104 -1.45 -1.53 7.30
C VAL A 104 -0.65 -2.28 6.23
N ASN A 105 -0.04 -3.41 6.59
CA ASN A 105 0.81 -4.23 5.73
C ASN A 105 0.06 -5.43 5.14
N ALA A 106 -1.27 -5.46 5.28
CA ALA A 106 -2.10 -6.52 4.72
C ALA A 106 -1.85 -6.66 3.21
N ARG A 107 -1.81 -7.91 2.75
CA ARG A 107 -1.47 -8.27 1.37
C ARG A 107 -2.64 -8.92 0.64
N ARG A 108 -2.73 -8.63 -0.66
CA ARG A 108 -3.54 -9.40 -1.62
C ARG A 108 -2.77 -10.66 -2.04
N GLU A 109 -3.46 -11.59 -2.70
CA GLU A 109 -2.89 -12.83 -3.25
C GLU A 109 -1.68 -12.61 -4.17
N ASP A 110 -1.61 -11.49 -4.89
CA ASP A 110 -0.46 -11.12 -5.72
C ASP A 110 0.69 -10.47 -4.94
N GLY A 111 0.62 -10.50 -3.62
CA GLY A 111 1.62 -9.94 -2.72
C GLY A 111 1.56 -8.41 -2.61
N ARG A 112 0.64 -7.72 -3.28
CA ARG A 112 0.59 -6.25 -3.22
C ARG A 112 0.08 -5.73 -1.88
N THR A 113 0.62 -4.60 -1.45
CA THR A 113 0.20 -3.83 -0.26
C THR A 113 -0.54 -2.55 -0.66
N ALA A 114 -1.19 -1.88 0.30
CA ALA A 114 -1.81 -0.58 0.05
C ALA A 114 -0.77 0.48 -0.40
N LEU A 115 0.47 0.42 0.10
CA LEU A 115 1.53 1.36 -0.28
C LEU A 115 1.96 1.15 -1.74
N MET A 116 2.04 -0.11 -2.20
CA MET A 116 2.31 -0.41 -3.61
C MET A 116 1.24 0.14 -4.54
N LEU A 117 -0.04 -0.02 -4.18
CA LEU A 117 -1.16 0.53 -4.97
C LEU A 117 -1.13 2.06 -5.00
N ALA A 118 -0.87 2.69 -3.85
CA ALA A 118 -0.71 4.15 -3.79
C ALA A 118 0.47 4.61 -4.65
N ALA A 119 1.57 3.86 -4.65
CA ALA A 119 2.76 4.17 -5.42
C ALA A 119 2.54 4.05 -6.93
N GLU A 120 1.92 2.96 -7.38
CA GLU A 120 1.55 2.74 -8.79
C GLU A 120 0.56 3.78 -9.30
N GLN A 121 -0.34 4.27 -8.46
CA GLN A 121 -1.31 5.31 -8.83
C GLN A 121 -0.80 6.75 -8.63
N GLY A 122 0.37 6.93 -8.01
CA GLY A 122 0.91 8.26 -7.70
C GLY A 122 0.16 9.00 -6.58
N ASN A 123 -0.66 8.29 -5.79
CA ASN A 123 -1.51 8.86 -4.75
C ASN A 123 -0.73 9.20 -3.47
N ARG A 124 -0.05 10.35 -3.47
CA ARG A 124 0.85 10.79 -2.38
C ARG A 124 0.15 10.96 -1.05
N ASN A 125 -1.12 11.39 -1.05
CA ASN A 125 -1.88 11.56 0.20
C ASN A 125 -2.08 10.21 0.90
N ILE A 126 -2.47 9.18 0.15
CA ILE A 126 -2.60 7.80 0.64
C ILE A 126 -1.25 7.28 1.12
N ALA A 127 -0.19 7.45 0.32
CA ALA A 127 1.14 7.01 0.71
C ALA A 127 1.62 7.67 2.01
N ARG A 128 1.43 8.99 2.19
CA ARG A 128 1.78 9.67 3.45
C ARG A 128 1.03 9.11 4.64
N VAL A 129 -0.26 8.85 4.49
CA VAL A 129 -1.10 8.27 5.55
C VAL A 129 -0.59 6.87 5.91
N LEU A 130 -0.35 6.02 4.92
CA LEU A 130 0.17 4.67 5.12
C LEU A 130 1.56 4.66 5.80
N LEU A 131 2.49 5.53 5.34
CA LEU A 131 3.83 5.65 5.91
C LEU A 131 3.79 6.10 7.37
N ARG A 132 2.93 7.06 7.72
CA ARG A 132 2.71 7.49 9.11
C ARG A 132 2.13 6.39 9.98
N SER A 133 1.34 5.50 9.40
CA SER A 133 0.76 4.33 10.07
C SER A 133 1.69 3.12 10.09
N GLY A 134 2.95 3.24 9.69
CA GLY A 134 3.95 2.17 9.78
C GLY A 134 3.97 1.19 8.60
N ALA A 135 3.54 1.62 7.42
CA ALA A 135 3.65 0.79 6.22
C ALA A 135 5.12 0.42 5.89
N GLU A 136 5.34 -0.85 5.58
CA GLU A 136 6.64 -1.37 5.18
C GLU A 136 7.01 -0.90 3.76
N VAL A 137 8.08 -0.12 3.66
CA VAL A 137 8.51 0.53 2.40
C VAL A 137 9.25 -0.40 1.44
N ASN A 138 9.89 -1.45 1.96
CA ASN A 138 10.72 -2.39 1.19
C ASN A 138 10.00 -3.71 0.90
N THR A 139 8.67 -3.71 0.90
CA THR A 139 7.88 -4.88 0.50
C THR A 139 8.03 -5.13 -1.00
N LEU A 140 7.99 -6.40 -1.40
CA LEU A 140 8.06 -6.82 -2.81
C LEU A 140 6.82 -7.63 -3.19
N ASP A 141 6.14 -7.29 -4.29
CA ASP A 141 5.05 -8.11 -4.82
C ASP A 141 5.56 -9.43 -5.43
N LEU A 142 4.67 -10.28 -5.94
CA LEU A 142 5.08 -11.56 -6.53
C LEU A 142 5.94 -11.44 -7.80
N ASN A 143 6.07 -10.25 -8.40
CA ASN A 143 7.01 -10.02 -9.51
C ASN A 143 8.32 -9.38 -9.02
N GLY A 144 8.52 -9.33 -7.70
CA GLY A 144 9.64 -8.65 -7.07
C GLY A 144 9.54 -7.12 -7.12
N ALA A 145 8.39 -6.54 -7.47
CA ALA A 145 8.28 -5.08 -7.58
C ALA A 145 8.09 -4.42 -6.21
N SER A 146 8.96 -3.45 -5.90
CA SER A 146 8.84 -2.59 -4.71
C SER A 146 7.92 -1.39 -4.96
N PRO A 147 7.38 -0.72 -3.91
CA PRO A 147 6.68 0.55 -4.07
C PRO A 147 7.48 1.58 -4.87
N MET A 148 8.80 1.67 -4.65
CA MET A 148 9.68 2.59 -5.38
C MET A 148 9.75 2.23 -6.87
N LEU A 149 9.92 0.94 -7.21
CA LEU A 149 9.96 0.52 -8.60
C LEU A 149 8.63 0.80 -9.31
N LEU A 150 7.49 0.58 -8.64
CA LEU A 150 6.17 0.90 -9.19
C LEU A 150 6.01 2.41 -9.44
N ALA A 151 6.40 3.26 -8.48
CA ALA A 151 6.34 4.71 -8.65
C ALA A 151 7.19 5.20 -9.83
N VAL A 152 8.39 4.64 -10.00
CA VAL A 152 9.29 4.98 -11.13
C VAL A 152 8.75 4.45 -12.45
N ARG A 153 8.24 3.21 -12.48
CA ARG A 153 7.67 2.60 -13.69
C ARG A 153 6.53 3.45 -14.25
N GLU A 154 5.66 3.93 -13.37
CA GLU A 154 4.53 4.79 -13.72
C GLU A 154 4.88 6.29 -13.77
N ARG A 155 6.15 6.66 -13.56
CA ARG A 155 6.71 8.02 -13.66
C ARG A 155 6.09 9.03 -12.69
N HIS A 156 5.76 8.58 -11.49
CA HIS A 156 5.19 9.42 -10.42
C HIS A 156 6.28 10.14 -9.63
N GLU A 157 6.87 11.17 -10.22
CA GLU A 157 8.04 11.89 -9.71
C GLU A 157 7.99 12.22 -8.21
N GLU A 158 6.92 12.82 -7.70
CA GLU A 158 6.93 13.12 -6.25
C GLU A 158 6.42 12.00 -5.34
N MET A 159 5.91 10.92 -5.92
CA MET A 159 5.86 9.66 -5.18
C MET A 159 7.28 9.12 -4.98
N VAL A 160 8.14 9.20 -6.01
CA VAL A 160 9.56 8.84 -5.92
C VAL A 160 10.27 9.67 -4.84
N LEU A 161 10.04 11.00 -4.81
CA LEU A 161 10.57 11.85 -3.74
C LEU A 161 10.07 11.45 -2.34
N LEU A 162 8.76 11.20 -2.19
CA LEU A 162 8.17 10.80 -0.93
C LEU A 162 8.78 9.47 -0.42
N LEU A 163 8.85 8.46 -1.27
CA LEU A 163 9.40 7.15 -0.92
C LEU A 163 10.90 7.22 -0.61
N ARG A 164 11.66 8.03 -1.35
CA ARG A 164 13.09 8.26 -1.07
C ARG A 164 13.32 8.87 0.31
N SER A 165 12.45 9.78 0.74
CA SER A 165 12.51 10.37 2.08
C SER A 165 12.12 9.40 3.21
N SER A 166 11.61 8.21 2.87
CA SER A 166 11.09 7.20 3.80
C SER A 166 12.05 6.03 4.05
N GLY A 167 13.30 6.12 3.59
CA GLY A 167 14.31 5.08 3.82
C GLY A 167 14.13 3.82 2.97
N VAL A 168 13.48 3.94 1.81
CA VAL A 168 13.32 2.82 0.87
C VAL A 168 14.66 2.41 0.26
N ASP A 169 14.83 1.12 0.01
CA ASP A 169 15.90 0.59 -0.82
C ASP A 169 15.66 1.00 -2.29
N ILE A 170 16.48 1.94 -2.76
CA ILE A 170 16.38 2.49 -4.13
C ILE A 170 16.96 1.55 -5.19
N ASP A 171 17.70 0.52 -4.78
CA ASP A 171 18.40 -0.41 -5.66
C ASP A 171 17.71 -1.79 -5.73
N ALA A 172 16.60 -1.97 -5.00
CA ALA A 172 15.81 -3.20 -5.03
C ALA A 172 15.38 -3.57 -6.47
N ALA A 173 15.79 -4.75 -6.92
CA ALA A 173 15.50 -5.25 -8.26
C ALA A 173 14.24 -6.13 -8.29
N SER A 174 13.47 -6.05 -9.37
CA SER A 174 12.42 -7.02 -9.65
C SER A 174 12.97 -8.40 -10.01
N GLU A 175 12.10 -9.40 -10.17
CA GLU A 175 12.49 -10.73 -10.67
C GLU A 175 13.14 -10.70 -12.07
N GLU A 176 12.82 -9.67 -12.87
CA GLU A 176 13.47 -9.43 -14.17
C GLU A 176 14.83 -8.74 -14.06
N GLY A 177 15.33 -8.50 -12.83
CA GLY A 177 16.57 -7.77 -12.58
C GLY A 177 16.49 -6.27 -12.83
N LYS A 178 15.28 -5.70 -12.94
CA LYS A 178 15.08 -4.26 -13.18
C LYS A 178 15.10 -3.51 -11.87
N THR A 179 16.11 -2.66 -11.68
CA THR A 179 16.15 -1.67 -10.60
C THR A 179 15.38 -0.41 -10.99
N PRO A 180 14.96 0.44 -10.03
CA PRO A 180 14.40 1.75 -10.33
C PRO A 180 15.25 2.57 -11.30
N LEU A 181 16.58 2.57 -11.14
CA LEU A 181 17.48 3.28 -12.06
C LEU A 181 17.47 2.70 -13.48
N ILE A 182 17.46 1.37 -13.66
CA ILE A 182 17.33 0.76 -14.99
C ILE A 182 15.99 1.17 -15.63
N GLN A 183 14.92 1.19 -14.83
CA GLN A 183 13.59 1.55 -15.29
C GLN A 183 13.51 3.00 -15.80
N THR A 184 14.21 3.95 -15.16
CA THR A 184 14.23 5.34 -15.65
C THR A 184 14.92 5.46 -17.01
N ILE A 185 15.98 4.69 -17.23
CA ILE A 185 16.69 4.67 -18.53
C ILE A 185 15.80 4.08 -19.62
N ILE A 186 15.11 2.96 -19.35
CA ILE A 186 14.18 2.32 -20.30
C ILE A 186 13.12 3.31 -20.79
N HIS A 187 12.59 4.14 -19.87
CA HIS A 187 11.54 5.11 -20.17
C HIS A 187 12.06 6.50 -20.59
N ASN A 188 13.37 6.71 -20.64
CA ASN A 188 13.99 8.01 -20.82
C ASN A 188 13.47 9.07 -19.83
N ASP A 189 13.25 8.67 -18.57
CA ASP A 189 12.77 9.51 -17.49
C ASP A 189 13.93 10.21 -16.78
N VAL A 190 14.33 11.36 -17.34
CA VAL A 190 15.43 12.18 -16.82
C VAL A 190 15.14 12.71 -15.41
N ASN A 191 13.88 13.00 -15.08
CA ASN A 191 13.52 13.59 -13.80
C ASN A 191 13.61 12.55 -12.69
N SER A 192 12.97 11.39 -12.85
CA SER A 192 13.11 10.30 -11.87
C SER A 192 14.57 9.85 -11.74
N THR A 193 15.34 9.83 -12.83
CA THR A 193 16.79 9.55 -12.78
C THR A 193 17.51 10.55 -11.87
N ARG A 194 17.27 11.85 -12.05
CA ARG A 194 17.87 12.91 -11.22
C ARG A 194 17.46 12.76 -9.75
N MET A 195 16.18 12.45 -9.50
CA MET A 195 15.63 12.26 -8.16
C MET A 195 16.24 11.05 -7.45
N LEU A 196 16.44 9.93 -8.14
CA LEU A 196 17.06 8.72 -7.60
C LEU A 196 18.55 8.95 -7.30
N LEU A 197 19.29 9.55 -8.22
CA LEU A 197 20.73 9.85 -8.03
C LEU A 197 21.00 10.97 -7.02
N GLY A 198 19.96 11.64 -6.53
CA GLY A 198 20.08 12.67 -5.51
C GLY A 198 20.71 13.99 -5.96
N HIS A 199 20.74 14.24 -7.27
CA HIS A 199 21.34 15.44 -7.82
C HIS A 199 20.35 16.61 -7.87
N GLU A 200 20.26 17.37 -6.78
CA GLU A 200 19.88 18.80 -6.87
C GLU A 200 21.08 19.72 -7.19
N GLN A 201 22.28 19.18 -7.36
CA GLN A 201 23.44 19.93 -7.85
C GLN A 201 24.33 19.00 -8.69
N VAL A 202 24.94 19.54 -9.75
CA VAL A 202 25.99 18.91 -10.58
C VAL A 202 25.55 17.96 -11.71
N TRP A 203 24.69 18.44 -12.61
CA TRP A 203 24.88 18.16 -14.05
C TRP A 203 24.78 19.49 -14.83
N MET A 204 25.59 20.47 -14.43
CA MET A 204 26.05 21.44 -15.41
C MET A 204 27.04 20.66 -16.28
N PHE A 205 26.61 20.23 -17.47
CA PHE A 205 27.58 20.00 -18.53
C PHE A 205 28.40 21.29 -18.61
N PRO A 206 29.72 21.28 -18.36
CA PRO A 206 30.52 22.48 -18.56
C PRO A 206 30.38 22.81 -20.04
N THR A 207 29.82 23.98 -20.36
CA THR A 207 29.91 24.49 -21.73
C THR A 207 31.39 24.50 -22.10
N ARG A 208 31.71 24.24 -23.38
CA ARG A 208 33.08 23.99 -23.92
C ARG A 208 34.20 24.93 -23.43
N ARG A 209 33.89 26.09 -22.83
CA ARG A 209 34.87 27.02 -22.28
C ARG A 209 35.53 26.59 -20.96
N GLU A 210 34.90 25.72 -20.17
CA GLU A 210 35.46 25.34 -18.84
C GLU A 210 36.31 24.06 -18.85
N GLN A 211 36.36 23.34 -19.98
CA GLN A 211 37.24 22.17 -20.15
C GLN A 211 38.74 22.51 -20.07
N HIS A 212 39.11 23.78 -20.25
CA HIS A 212 40.51 24.21 -20.26
C HIS A 212 41.12 24.47 -18.88
N HIS A 213 40.34 24.52 -17.80
CA HIS A 213 40.88 24.72 -16.44
C HIS A 213 41.08 23.42 -15.66
N CYS A 214 40.25 22.38 -15.88
CA CYS A 214 40.43 21.09 -15.18
C CYS A 214 41.64 20.28 -15.67
N CYS A 215 42.12 20.47 -16.91
CA CYS A 215 43.33 19.77 -17.38
C CYS A 215 44.63 20.23 -16.71
N ARG A 216 44.64 21.38 -16.01
CA ARG A 216 45.88 21.93 -15.41
C ARG A 216 46.14 21.44 -13.98
N LEU A 217 45.14 20.88 -13.31
CA LEU A 217 45.27 20.37 -11.93
C LEU A 217 45.65 18.89 -11.85
N LEU A 218 45.35 18.09 -12.88
CA LEU A 218 45.75 16.67 -12.95
C LEU A 218 47.23 16.43 -13.33
N HIS A 219 47.97 17.46 -13.75
CA HIS A 219 49.40 17.35 -14.09
C HIS A 219 50.36 17.76 -12.96
N LEU A 220 49.86 18.36 -11.86
CA LEU A 220 50.70 18.83 -10.75
C LEU A 220 50.81 17.83 -9.59
N GLU A 221 49.97 16.79 -9.54
CA GLU A 221 50.00 15.80 -8.45
C GLU A 221 50.74 14.49 -8.79
N THR A 222 51.25 14.31 -10.00
CA THR A 222 51.91 13.06 -10.44
C THR A 222 53.43 13.14 -10.60
N THR A 223 54.10 14.22 -10.15
CA THR A 223 55.57 14.37 -10.25
C THR A 223 56.31 14.54 -8.92
N ARG A 224 55.71 14.14 -7.79
CA ARG A 224 56.46 13.94 -6.55
C ARG A 224 56.55 12.45 -6.22
N TRP A 225 57.48 11.74 -6.86
CA TRP A 225 58.33 10.65 -6.34
C TRP A 225 59.45 10.41 -7.36
#